data_AF-A0A535ABR1-F1
#
_entry.id   AF-A0A535ABR1-F1
#
_cell.length_a   1.000
_cell.length_b   1.000
_cell.length_c   1.000
_cell.angle_alpha   90.00
_cell.angle_beta   90.00
_cell.angle_gamma   90.00
#
_symmetry.space_group_name_H-M   'P 1'
#
loop_
_entity.id
_entity.type
_entity.pdbx_description
1 polymer ?
#
loop_
_entity_poly.entity_id
_entity_poly.type
_entity_poly.pdbx_seq_one_letter_code
_entity_poly.pdbx_strand_id
1 'polypeptide(L)'
;MEDGDSMVDEYLDAAGVIRTFRLTVYAGWQFLEAVERRDGTWTGLRFVLPVAPGEAPPWGEMRARIRAWLARRDVARHPRSGQLELLARSLRGQIESVADDDGPTVLVDDLEIGWSELGGLLASYEGWHIRIEIRDPCEAFD
;
A
#
# COMPACT_ATOMS: atom_id res chain seq x y z
N MET A 1 -4.84 -4.63 27.96
CA MET A 1 -3.98 -4.51 26.78
C MET A 1 -3.14 -3.28 27.03
N GLU A 2 -1.83 -3.43 27.20
CA GLU A 2 -0.95 -2.27 27.26
C GLU A 2 -1.06 -1.53 25.93
N ASP A 3 -1.42 -0.25 26.00
CA ASP A 3 -1.35 0.65 24.86
C ASP A 3 0.11 0.67 24.39
N GLY A 4 0.39 -0.06 23.30
CA GLY A 4 1.67 0.07 22.62
C GLY A 4 1.89 1.51 22.21
N ASP A 5 3.14 1.97 22.25
CA ASP A 5 3.48 3.32 21.81
C ASP A 5 2.92 3.53 20.39
N SER A 6 2.05 4.52 20.26
CA SER A 6 1.34 4.79 19.03
C SER A 6 1.41 6.27 18.70
N MET A 7 1.60 6.54 17.42
CA MET A 7 1.78 7.88 16.91
C MET A 7 1.05 8.06 15.58
N VAL A 8 0.72 9.30 15.26
CA VAL A 8 0.08 9.65 14.00
C VAL A 8 1.02 10.53 13.21
N ASP A 9 1.30 10.12 11.97
CA ASP A 9 2.09 10.88 11.01
C ASP A 9 1.23 11.25 9.80
N GLU A 10 1.54 12.40 9.19
CA GLU A 10 0.91 12.88 7.97
C GLU A 10 1.95 13.05 6.85
N TYR A 11 1.55 12.71 5.63
CA TYR A 11 2.41 12.74 4.44
C TYR A 11 1.65 13.34 3.25
N LEU A 12 2.32 14.13 2.43
CA LEU A 12 1.79 14.53 1.13
C LEU A 12 2.19 13.48 0.08
N ASP A 13 1.23 12.96 -0.67
CA ASP A 13 1.49 12.02 -1.77
C ASP A 13 1.81 12.72 -3.10
N ALA A 14 2.15 11.93 -4.13
CA ALA A 14 2.44 12.42 -5.47
C ALA A 14 1.25 13.11 -6.18
N ALA A 15 0.02 12.92 -5.69
CA ALA A 15 -1.18 13.60 -6.17
C ALA A 15 -1.48 14.89 -5.37
N GLY A 16 -0.69 15.22 -4.36
CA GLY A 16 -0.91 16.37 -3.49
C GLY A 16 -1.98 16.14 -2.43
N VAL A 17 -2.32 14.90 -2.12
CA VAL A 17 -3.28 14.52 -1.07
C VAL A 17 -2.54 14.23 0.23
N ILE A 18 -3.05 14.76 1.34
CA ILE A 18 -2.54 14.46 2.68
C ILE A 18 -3.04 13.07 3.09
N ARG A 19 -2.10 12.20 3.45
CA ARG A 19 -2.30 10.84 3.94
C ARG A 19 -1.96 10.78 5.41
N THR A 20 -2.88 10.27 6.21
CA THR A 20 -2.69 10.12 7.66
C THR A 20 -2.45 8.65 7.98
N PHE A 21 -1.37 8.35 8.70
CA PHE A 21 -1.03 6.99 9.13
C PHE A 21 -0.98 6.92 10.65
N ARG A 22 -1.54 5.85 11.22
CA ARG A 22 -1.30 5.46 12.61
C ARG A 22 -0.19 4.43 12.62
N LEU A 23 0.88 4.75 13.33
CA LEU A 23 1.99 3.84 13.56
C LEU A 23 1.87 3.28 14.98
N THR A 24 1.92 1.96 15.11
CA THR A 24 1.72 1.25 16.38
C THR A 24 2.76 0.16 16.55
N VAL A 25 3.40 0.11 17.72
CA VAL A 25 4.24 -1.02 18.11
C VAL A 25 3.38 -2.08 18.77
N TYR A 26 3.46 -3.32 18.32
CA TYR A 26 2.67 -4.43 18.89
C TYR A 26 3.51 -5.68 19.18
N ALA A 27 2.85 -6.70 19.73
CA ALA A 27 3.44 -7.98 20.15
C ALA A 27 4.66 -7.81 21.08
N GLY A 28 4.61 -6.83 22.00
CA GLY A 28 5.70 -6.61 22.95
C GLY A 28 6.99 -6.13 22.29
N TRP A 29 6.89 -5.10 21.44
CA TRP A 29 8.05 -4.50 20.74
C TRP A 29 8.71 -5.40 19.69
N GLN A 30 7.92 -6.26 19.04
CA GLN A 30 8.41 -7.13 17.97
C GLN A 30 8.10 -6.61 16.57
N PHE A 31 7.08 -5.77 16.43
CA PHE A 31 6.66 -5.25 15.14
C PHE A 31 6.23 -3.80 15.26
N LEU A 32 6.61 -3.02 14.26
CA LEU A 32 6.10 -1.68 14.01
C LEU A 32 5.20 -1.74 12.78
N GLU A 33 3.92 -1.40 12.95
CA GLU A 33 2.96 -1.33 11.86
C GLU A 33 2.54 0.11 11.61
N ALA A 34 2.34 0.46 10.34
CA ALA A 34 1.65 1.67 9.91
C ALA A 34 0.38 1.28 9.14
N VAL A 35 -0.74 1.91 9.50
CA VAL A 35 -2.01 1.76 8.77
C VAL A 35 -2.55 3.13 8.40
N GLU A 36 -2.89 3.32 7.13
CA GLU A 36 -3.49 4.54 6.61
C GLU A 36 -4.94 4.70 7.07
N ARG A 37 -5.34 5.94 7.32
CA ARG A 37 -6.74 6.32 7.49
C ARG A 37 -7.40 6.51 6.13
N ARG A 38 -8.39 5.69 5.81
CA ARG A 38 -9.22 5.75 4.60
C ARG A 38 -10.69 5.75 5.02
N ASP A 39 -11.49 6.67 4.49
CA ASP A 39 -12.92 6.81 4.82
C ASP A 39 -13.25 6.85 6.32
N GLY A 40 -12.34 7.47 7.09
CA GLY A 40 -12.46 7.60 8.54
C GLY A 40 -11.98 6.39 9.35
N THR A 41 -11.70 5.25 8.71
CA THR A 41 -11.23 4.00 9.32
C THR A 41 -9.75 3.72 9.05
N TRP A 42 -9.09 2.95 9.92
CA TRP A 42 -7.69 2.53 9.75
C TRP A 42 -7.63 1.25 8.92
N THR A 43 -7.89 1.36 7.62
CA THR A 43 -8.03 0.21 6.70
C THR A 43 -7.30 0.38 5.38
N GLY A 44 -6.64 1.51 5.13
CA GLY A 44 -5.96 1.77 3.86
C GLY A 44 -4.61 1.06 3.73
N LEU A 45 -3.62 1.74 3.15
CA LEU A 45 -2.28 1.18 2.97
C LEU A 45 -1.67 0.71 4.29
N ARG A 46 -1.06 -0.48 4.27
CA ARG A 46 -0.47 -1.14 5.42
C ARG A 46 1.00 -1.46 5.19
N PHE A 47 1.82 -1.12 6.17
CA PHE A 47 3.26 -1.42 6.20
C PHE A 47 3.62 -2.06 7.53
N VAL A 48 4.49 -3.07 7.52
CA VAL A 48 4.97 -3.72 8.74
C VAL A 48 6.49 -3.83 8.66
N LEU A 49 7.17 -3.54 9.76
CA LEU A 49 8.60 -3.79 9.92
C LEU A 49 8.83 -4.60 11.21
N PRO A 50 9.70 -5.62 11.18
CA PRO A 50 10.15 -6.28 12.39
C PRO A 50 10.97 -5.31 13.24
N VAL A 51 10.87 -5.47 14.56
CA VAL A 51 11.71 -4.79 15.53
C VAL A 51 12.69 -5.83 16.08
N ALA A 52 13.99 -5.58 15.90
CA ALA A 52 15.00 -6.51 16.38
C ALA A 52 15.00 -6.58 17.93
N PRO A 53 15.26 -7.75 18.52
CA PRO A 53 15.27 -7.89 19.98
C PRO A 53 16.26 -6.93 20.66
N GLY A 54 15.76 -6.12 21.59
CA GLY A 54 16.58 -5.16 22.34
C GLY A 54 16.88 -3.86 21.59
N GLU A 55 16.34 -3.67 20.40
CA GLU A 55 16.45 -2.43 19.63
C GLU A 55 15.20 -1.56 19.76
N ALA A 56 15.36 -0.27 19.46
CA ALA A 56 14.22 0.64 19.34
C ALA A 56 13.45 0.34 18.03
N PRO A 57 12.13 0.58 17.98
CA PRO A 57 11.37 0.39 16.74
C PRO A 57 11.92 1.24 15.58
N PRO A 58 11.91 0.71 14.34
CA PRO A 58 12.52 1.36 13.18
C PRO A 58 11.61 2.46 12.60
N TRP A 59 11.25 3.46 13.41
CA TRP A 59 10.34 4.55 13.03
C TRP A 59 10.81 5.31 11.77
N GLY A 60 12.11 5.61 11.70
CA GLY A 60 12.70 6.32 10.56
C GLY A 60 12.58 5.54 9.25
N GLU A 61 12.80 4.23 9.30
CA GLU A 61 12.66 3.33 8.16
C GLU A 61 11.20 3.21 7.72
N MET A 62 10.28 3.04 8.67
CA MET A 62 8.84 3.02 8.38
C MET A 62 8.40 4.29 7.64
N ARG A 63 8.81 5.46 8.15
CA ARG A 63 8.55 6.76 7.52
C ARG A 63 9.15 6.87 6.12
N ALA A 64 10.36 6.34 5.91
CA ALA A 64 11.01 6.33 4.60
C ALA A 64 10.27 5.42 3.62
N ARG A 65 9.83 4.23 4.06
CA ARG A 65 9.03 3.28 3.27
C ARG A 65 7.70 3.88 2.84
N ILE A 66 6.98 4.53 3.75
CA ILE A 66 5.73 5.26 3.45
C ILE A 66 5.98 6.34 2.40
N ARG A 67 6.99 7.20 2.60
CA ARG A 67 7.34 8.26 1.64
C ARG A 67 7.69 7.70 0.26
N ALA A 68 8.50 6.64 0.20
CA ALA A 68 8.88 6.02 -1.06
C ALA A 68 7.67 5.39 -1.79
N TRP A 69 6.71 4.85 -1.05
CA TRP A 69 5.45 4.38 -1.62
C TRP A 69 4.65 5.52 -2.24
N LEU A 70 4.36 6.55 -1.44
CA LEU A 70 3.51 7.70 -1.78
C LEU A 70 4.13 8.64 -2.83
N ALA A 71 5.45 8.64 -3.01
CA ALA A 71 6.14 9.49 -3.99
C ALA A 71 5.95 9.03 -5.45
N ARG A 72 5.37 7.85 -5.67
CA ARG A 72 5.14 7.30 -7.02
C ARG A 72 3.67 6.94 -7.20
N ARG A 73 3.18 7.19 -8.41
CA ARG A 73 1.87 6.81 -8.90
C ARG A 73 2.01 5.86 -10.08
N ASP A 74 1.29 4.76 -10.04
CA ASP A 74 1.31 3.62 -10.95
C ASP A 74 0.16 3.65 -11.95
N VAL A 75 -0.99 4.22 -11.57
CA VAL A 75 -2.19 4.35 -12.38
C VAL A 75 -2.86 5.73 -12.27
N ALA A 76 -3.60 6.11 -13.31
CA ALA A 76 -4.53 7.22 -13.26
C ALA A 76 -5.78 6.96 -14.09
N ARG A 77 -6.90 7.60 -13.73
CA ARG A 77 -8.08 7.65 -14.60
C ARG A 77 -7.93 8.80 -15.59
N HIS A 78 -8.05 8.49 -16.88
CA HIS A 78 -8.03 9.49 -17.93
C HIS A 78 -9.23 10.45 -17.77
N PRO A 79 -9.02 11.77 -17.71
CA PRO A 79 -10.04 12.71 -17.24
C PRO A 79 -11.26 12.85 -18.17
N ARG A 80 -11.16 12.43 -19.44
CA ARG A 80 -12.29 12.47 -20.39
C ARG A 80 -12.98 11.13 -20.58
N SER A 81 -12.22 10.03 -20.63
CA SER A 81 -12.77 8.70 -20.92
C SER A 81 -13.11 7.92 -19.65
N GLY A 82 -12.57 8.33 -18.49
CA GLY A 82 -12.71 7.62 -17.22
C GLY A 82 -11.92 6.29 -17.15
N GLN A 83 -11.28 5.90 -18.25
CA GLN A 83 -10.50 4.67 -18.35
C GLN A 83 -9.27 4.74 -17.47
N LEU A 84 -8.92 3.62 -16.86
CA LEU A 84 -7.70 3.46 -16.10
C LEU A 84 -6.52 3.28 -17.06
N GLU A 85 -5.43 3.99 -16.80
CA GLU A 85 -4.18 3.92 -17.58
C GLU A 85 -2.99 3.66 -16.64
N LEU A 86 -2.03 2.84 -17.10
CA LEU A 86 -0.75 2.65 -16.43
C LEU A 86 0.16 3.85 -16.67
N LEU A 87 0.67 4.44 -15.59
CA LEU A 87 1.66 5.52 -15.64
C LEU A 87 3.11 4.98 -15.59
N ALA A 88 3.27 3.71 -15.21
CA ALA A 88 4.55 3.05 -15.06
C ALA A 88 4.54 1.65 -15.67
N ARG A 89 5.74 1.10 -15.94
CA ARG A 89 5.92 -0.28 -16.42
C ARG A 89 5.72 -1.35 -15.32
N SER A 90 5.42 -0.92 -14.10
CA SER A 90 5.15 -1.77 -12.96
C SER A 90 4.06 -1.15 -12.09
N LEU A 91 3.16 -2.00 -11.63
CA LEU A 91 2.06 -1.66 -10.75
C LEU A 91 2.30 -2.28 -9.37
N ARG A 92 2.12 -1.47 -8.31
CA ARG A 92 2.10 -1.93 -6.92
C ARG A 92 0.67 -1.82 -6.40
N GLY A 93 0.20 -2.88 -5.76
CA GLY A 93 -1.08 -2.84 -5.09
C GLY A 93 -1.09 -3.66 -3.81
N GLN A 94 -2.10 -3.43 -3.00
CA GLN A 94 -2.40 -4.21 -1.79
C GLN A 94 -3.70 -4.96 -2.01
N ILE A 95 -3.72 -6.26 -1.77
CA ILE A 95 -4.97 -7.05 -1.78
C ILE A 95 -5.74 -6.68 -0.51
N GLU A 96 -6.94 -6.12 -0.66
CA GLU A 96 -7.76 -5.63 0.45
C GLU A 96 -8.81 -6.66 0.90
N SER A 97 -9.34 -7.45 -0.04
CA SER A 97 -10.33 -8.49 0.24
C SER A 97 -10.19 -9.67 -0.72
N VAL A 98 -10.58 -10.87 -0.28
CA VAL A 98 -10.51 -12.13 -1.05
C VAL A 98 -11.92 -12.68 -1.35
N ALA A 99 -12.99 -11.97 -0.99
CA ALA A 99 -14.30 -12.57 -0.76
C ALA A 99 -15.39 -12.10 -1.74
N ASP A 100 -15.26 -12.44 -3.01
CA ASP A 100 -16.39 -12.58 -3.94
C ASP A 100 -16.07 -13.59 -5.06
N ASP A 101 -17.05 -13.85 -5.93
CA ASP A 101 -16.90 -14.73 -7.10
C ASP A 101 -16.07 -14.10 -8.24
N ASP A 102 -15.78 -12.79 -8.18
CA ASP A 102 -15.10 -11.98 -9.20
C ASP A 102 -13.59 -11.78 -8.92
N GLY A 103 -13.10 -12.25 -7.78
CA GLY A 103 -11.68 -12.29 -7.39
C GLY A 103 -11.30 -11.21 -6.38
N PRO A 104 -9.99 -11.07 -6.05
CA PRO A 104 -9.57 -10.11 -5.04
C PRO A 104 -9.77 -8.66 -5.51
N THR A 105 -10.14 -7.79 -4.58
CA THR A 105 -10.04 -6.34 -4.78
C THR A 105 -8.61 -5.90 -4.48
N VAL A 106 -8.02 -5.15 -5.41
CA VAL A 106 -6.66 -4.63 -5.29
C VAL A 106 -6.70 -3.13 -5.16
N LEU A 107 -6.06 -2.60 -4.12
CA LEU A 107 -5.86 -1.18 -3.92
C LEU A 107 -4.58 -0.72 -4.64
N VAL A 108 -4.69 0.17 -5.63
CA VAL A 108 -3.57 0.74 -6.39
C VAL A 108 -3.71 2.27 -6.43
N ASP A 109 -2.74 3.01 -5.88
CA ASP A 109 -2.78 4.48 -5.76
C ASP A 109 -4.17 5.00 -5.37
N ASP A 110 -4.78 4.35 -4.39
CA ASP A 110 -6.09 4.69 -3.79
C ASP A 110 -7.32 4.29 -4.60
N LEU A 111 -7.12 3.69 -5.76
CA LEU A 111 -8.18 3.11 -6.54
C LEU A 111 -8.37 1.67 -6.09
N GLU A 112 -9.57 1.37 -5.62
CA GLU A 112 -10.06 -0.01 -5.56
C GLU A 112 -10.31 -0.48 -6.99
N ILE A 113 -9.58 -1.51 -7.39
CA ILE A 113 -9.63 -2.09 -8.72
C ILE A 113 -10.00 -3.56 -8.55
N GLY A 114 -11.10 -3.98 -9.18
CA GLY A 114 -11.49 -5.37 -9.23
C GLY A 114 -10.52 -6.19 -10.10
N TRP A 115 -10.39 -7.48 -9.81
CA TRP A 115 -9.45 -8.35 -10.52
C TRP A 115 -9.65 -8.35 -12.05
N SER A 116 -10.90 -8.32 -12.50
CA SER A 116 -11.24 -8.23 -13.93
C SER A 116 -10.84 -6.89 -14.58
N GLU A 117 -11.00 -5.76 -13.87
CA GLU A 117 -10.55 -4.44 -14.37
C GLU A 117 -9.01 -4.40 -14.46
N LEU A 118 -8.30 -4.96 -13.48
CA LEU A 118 -6.85 -5.11 -13.52
C LEU A 118 -6.41 -6.00 -14.71
N GLY A 119 -7.10 -7.10 -14.95
CA GLY A 119 -6.87 -7.96 -16.12
C GLY A 119 -7.06 -7.21 -17.44
N GLY A 120 -8.10 -6.38 -17.55
CA GLY A 120 -8.34 -5.52 -18.70
C GLY A 120 -7.24 -4.47 -18.91
N LEU A 121 -6.74 -3.88 -17.82
CA LEU A 121 -5.61 -2.95 -17.86
C LEU A 121 -4.36 -3.63 -18.44
N LEU A 122 -4.04 -4.83 -17.97
CA LEU A 122 -2.88 -5.60 -18.44
C LEU A 122 -3.05 -6.09 -19.89
N ALA A 123 -4.27 -6.48 -20.29
CA ALA A 123 -4.57 -6.96 -21.63
C ALA A 123 -4.37 -5.90 -22.72
N SER A 124 -4.37 -4.61 -22.37
CA SER A 124 -4.08 -3.53 -23.33
C SER A 124 -2.63 -3.50 -23.84
N TYR A 125 -1.74 -4.30 -23.26
CA TYR A 125 -0.31 -4.36 -23.58
C TYR A 125 0.09 -5.70 -24.22
N GLU A 126 -0.29 -5.89 -25.49
CA GLU A 126 0.00 -7.11 -26.26
C GLU A 126 1.51 -7.36 -26.42
N GLY A 127 1.95 -8.61 -26.22
CA GLY A 127 3.35 -9.04 -26.42
C GLY A 127 4.30 -8.78 -25.24
N TRP A 128 3.79 -8.32 -24.10
CA TRP A 128 4.61 -8.03 -22.92
C TRP A 128 4.88 -9.29 -22.08
N HIS A 129 6.09 -9.40 -21.53
CA HIS A 129 6.41 -10.37 -20.49
C HIS A 129 5.95 -9.84 -19.12
N ILE A 130 5.24 -10.67 -18.35
CA ILE A 130 4.68 -10.30 -17.05
C ILE A 130 5.52 -10.91 -15.92
N ARG A 131 5.82 -10.11 -14.90
CA ARG A 131 6.38 -10.57 -13.62
C ARG A 131 5.42 -10.16 -12.49
N ILE A 132 4.91 -11.14 -11.76
CA ILE A 132 4.10 -10.92 -10.56
C ILE A 132 4.95 -11.32 -9.35
N GLU A 133 5.01 -10.44 -8.38
CA GLU A 133 5.73 -10.65 -7.12
C GLU A 133 4.76 -10.42 -5.97
N ILE A 134 4.53 -11.46 -5.17
CA ILE A 134 3.71 -11.39 -3.96
C ILE A 134 4.67 -11.24 -2.80
N ARG A 135 4.54 -10.15 -2.04
CA ARG A 135 5.39 -9.85 -0.89
C ARG A 135 4.56 -9.89 0.39
N ASP A 136 5.12 -10.49 1.44
CA ASP A 136 4.55 -10.34 2.77
C ASP A 136 4.81 -8.90 3.25
N PRO A 137 3.83 -8.19 3.84
CA PRO A 137 4.05 -6.89 4.45
C PRO A 137 5.24 -6.84 5.43
N CYS A 138 5.55 -7.97 6.08
CA CYS A 138 6.63 -8.16 7.04
C CYS A 138 7.99 -8.53 6.41
N GLU A 139 8.04 -8.85 5.12
CA GLU A 139 9.29 -9.21 4.44
C GLU A 139 10.15 -7.95 4.28
N ALA A 140 11.42 -8.04 4.69
CA ALA A 140 12.40 -6.98 4.45
C ALA A 140 12.63 -6.86 2.94
N PHE A 141 12.74 -5.64 2.42
CA PHE A 141 13.11 -5.46 1.02
C PHE A 141 14.62 -5.64 0.88
N ASP A 142 15.03 -6.69 0.17
CA ASP A 142 16.39 -6.77 -0.40
C ASP A 142 16.59 -5.75 -1.52
#